data_AF-A0A0U3EZL5-F1
#
_entry.id   AF-A0A0U3EZL5-F1
#
_cell.length_a   1.000
_cell.length_b   1.000
_cell.length_c   1.000
_cell.angle_alpha   90.00
_cell.angle_beta   90.00
_cell.angle_gamma   90.00
#
_symmetry.space_group_name_H-M   'P 1'
#
loop_
_entity.id
_entity.type
_entity.pdbx_description
1 polymer ?
#
loop_
_entity_poly.entity_id
_entity_poly.type
_entity_poly.pdbx_seq_one_letter_code
_entity_poly.pdbx_strand_id
1 'polypeptide(L)'
;MARHPVKSFRVDIDPSNKFIDVEIETDLKKPYRFHLNTDANYPTLQGIRDQLNEALTHCTTNYEKVDVSIFEDRFYVNINVTDFINTRFTGRKA
;
A
#
# COMPACT_ATOMS: atom_id res chain seq x y z
N MET A 1 -10.48 0.64 13.00
CA MET A 1 -9.33 0.75 12.08
C MET A 1 -8.66 2.08 12.37
N ALA A 2 -7.33 2.14 12.39
CA ALA A 2 -6.58 3.30 12.88
C ALA A 2 -5.85 3.97 11.72
N ARG A 3 -6.05 5.29 11.59
CA ARG A 3 -5.44 6.12 10.54
C ARG A 3 -4.15 6.73 11.05
N HIS A 4 -3.06 6.55 10.31
CA HIS A 4 -1.74 6.99 10.71
C HIS A 4 -1.13 7.96 9.68
N PRO A 5 -0.55 9.09 10.12
CA PRO A 5 0.17 9.99 9.21
C PRO A 5 1.37 9.26 8.60
N VAL A 6 1.52 9.39 7.28
CA VAL A 6 2.64 8.82 6.53
C VAL A 6 3.85 9.72 6.67
N LYS A 7 5.00 9.16 7.10
CA LYS A 7 6.28 9.89 7.14
C LYS A 7 7.08 9.68 5.87
N SER A 8 7.18 8.43 5.45
CA SER A 8 7.88 8.02 4.24
C SER A 8 7.25 6.73 3.73
N PHE A 9 7.48 6.42 2.46
CA PHE A 9 7.02 5.16 1.89
C PHE A 9 7.95 4.74 0.76
N ARG A 10 7.85 3.46 0.40
CA ARG A 10 8.55 2.85 -0.73
C ARG A 10 7.61 1.88 -1.43
N VAL A 11 7.47 2.03 -2.73
CA VAL A 11 6.68 1.14 -3.58
C VAL A 11 7.51 0.77 -4.80
N ASP A 12 8.06 -0.44 -4.78
CA ASP A 12 8.91 -0.96 -5.84
C ASP A 12 8.35 -2.26 -6.40
N ILE A 13 8.65 -2.52 -7.67
CA ILE A 13 8.39 -3.83 -8.26
C ILE A 13 9.57 -4.72 -7.90
N ASP A 14 9.28 -5.94 -7.41
CA ASP A 14 10.32 -6.94 -7.16
C ASP A 14 11.19 -7.13 -8.43
N PRO A 15 12.52 -7.30 -8.31
CA PRO A 15 13.41 -7.52 -9.44
C PRO A 15 13.00 -8.67 -10.37
N SER A 16 12.25 -9.66 -9.85
CA SER A 16 11.74 -10.79 -10.63
C SER A 16 10.40 -10.48 -11.32
N ASN A 17 9.87 -9.27 -11.16
CA ASN A 17 8.59 -8.79 -11.70
C ASN A 17 7.39 -9.67 -11.29
N LYS A 18 7.41 -10.19 -10.06
CA LYS A 18 6.39 -11.11 -9.54
C LYS A 18 5.36 -10.44 -8.62
N PHE A 19 5.80 -9.44 -7.86
CA PHE A 19 4.98 -8.73 -6.87
C PHE A 19 5.48 -7.29 -6.70
N ILE A 20 4.68 -6.47 -6.04
CA ILE A 20 5.05 -5.13 -5.57
C ILE A 20 5.46 -5.21 -4.11
N ASP A 21 6.65 -4.73 -3.79
CA ASP A 21 7.10 -4.48 -2.44
C ASP A 21 6.61 -3.12 -1.97
N VAL A 22 5.86 -3.11 -0.87
CA VAL A 22 5.35 -1.89 -0.25
C VAL A 22 5.85 -1.79 1.18
N GLU A 23 6.50 -0.67 1.48
CA GLU A 23 6.88 -0.27 2.83
C GLU A 23 6.29 1.10 3.13
N ILE A 24 5.56 1.23 4.23
CA ILE A 24 4.96 2.50 4.66
C ILE A 24 5.41 2.77 6.09
N GLU A 25 6.20 3.83 6.26
CA GLU A 25 6.59 4.34 7.55
C GLU A 25 5.57 5.36 8.04
N THR A 26 5.06 5.14 9.25
CA THR A 26 4.10 6.03 9.90
C THR A 26 4.66 6.55 11.23
N ASP A 27 3.84 7.25 12.01
CA ASP A 27 4.17 7.61 13.39
C ASP A 27 4.29 6.40 14.34
N LEU A 28 3.83 5.22 13.91
CA LEU A 28 3.96 3.98 14.66
C LEU A 28 5.40 3.49 14.78
N LYS A 29 5.67 2.71 15.83
CA LYS A 29 6.98 2.09 16.08
C LYS A 29 7.42 1.05 15.03
N LYS A 30 6.51 0.52 14.21
CA LYS A 30 6.82 -0.49 13.19
C LYS A 30 6.27 -0.05 11.84
N PRO A 31 7.07 -0.08 10.77
CA PRO A 31 6.57 0.17 9.42
C PRO A 31 5.64 -0.95 8.97
N TYR A 32 4.69 -0.62 8.12
CA TYR A 32 3.89 -1.62 7.41
C TYR A 32 4.71 -2.13 6.24
N ARG A 33 4.88 -3.45 6.15
CA ARG A 33 5.59 -4.11 5.06
C ARG A 33 4.74 -5.25 4.50
N PHE A 34 4.51 -5.24 3.20
CA PHE A 34 3.68 -6.23 2.53
C PHE A 34 3.99 -6.32 1.04
N HIS A 35 3.69 -7.48 0.46
CA HIS A 35 3.81 -7.75 -0.96
C HIS A 35 2.42 -7.76 -1.60
N LEU A 36 2.26 -7.09 -2.73
CA LEU A 36 1.02 -7.10 -3.51
C LEU A 36 1.22 -7.84 -4.83
N ASN A 37 0.18 -8.57 -5.25
CA ASN A 37 0.13 -9.27 -6.52
C ASN A 37 -0.95 -8.67 -7.41
N THR A 38 -0.87 -8.97 -8.70
CA THR A 38 -1.95 -8.65 -9.63
C THR A 38 -3.18 -9.50 -9.37
N ASP A 39 -4.35 -8.95 -9.69
CA ASP A 39 -5.62 -9.65 -9.68
C ASP A 39 -6.55 -9.15 -10.79
N ALA A 40 -7.78 -9.63 -10.84
CA ALA A 40 -8.74 -9.25 -11.87
C ALA A 40 -9.09 -7.75 -11.88
N ASN A 41 -9.00 -7.06 -10.73
CA ASN A 41 -9.23 -5.62 -10.63
C ASN A 41 -7.95 -4.82 -10.92
N TYR A 42 -6.79 -5.41 -10.60
CA TYR A 42 -5.48 -4.81 -10.79
C TYR A 42 -4.58 -5.71 -11.63
N PRO A 43 -4.74 -5.71 -12.97
CA PRO A 43 -4.10 -6.70 -13.83
C PRO A 43 -2.60 -6.48 -14.03
N THR A 44 -2.09 -5.28 -13.74
CA THR A 44 -0.69 -4.93 -13.99
C THR A 44 0.01 -4.44 -12.71
N LEU A 45 1.22 -4.94 -12.48
CA LEU A 45 2.08 -4.49 -11.37
C LEU A 45 2.37 -2.99 -11.47
N GLN A 46 2.61 -2.49 -12.69
CA GLN A 46 2.84 -1.07 -12.93
C GLN A 46 1.64 -0.21 -12.51
N GLY A 47 0.40 -0.62 -12.85
CA GLY A 47 -0.79 0.12 -12.45
C GLY A 47 -0.98 0.18 -10.94
N ILE A 48 -0.72 -0.93 -10.23
CA ILE A 48 -0.72 -0.97 -8.76
C ILE A 48 0.33 0.00 -8.22
N ARG A 49 1.56 -0.07 -8.75
CA ARG A 49 2.67 0.79 -8.34
C ARG A 49 2.34 2.27 -8.51
N ASP A 50 1.85 2.66 -9.68
CA ASP A 50 1.59 4.07 -10.00
C ASP A 50 0.48 4.61 -9.11
N GLN A 51 -0.61 3.85 -8.96
CA GLN A 51 -1.73 4.23 -8.10
C GLN A 51 -1.33 4.37 -6.63
N LEU A 52 -0.48 3.47 -6.11
CA LEU A 52 0.01 3.55 -4.74
C LEU A 52 1.01 4.68 -4.54
N ASN A 53 1.92 4.89 -5.49
CA ASN A 53 2.85 6.01 -5.42
C ASN A 53 2.10 7.34 -5.40
N GLU A 54 1.08 7.51 -6.23
CA GLU A 54 0.28 8.72 -6.28
C GLU A 54 -0.46 8.96 -4.95
N ALA A 55 -1.13 7.92 -4.43
CA ALA A 55 -1.88 8.00 -3.17
C ALA A 55 -0.98 8.27 -1.95
N LEU A 56 0.15 7.59 -1.85
CA LEU A 56 1.08 7.76 -0.73
C LEU A 56 1.86 9.08 -0.85
N THR A 57 2.17 9.54 -2.06
CA THR A 57 2.74 10.88 -2.29
C THR A 57 1.77 11.96 -1.83
N HIS A 58 0.48 11.81 -2.14
CA HIS A 58 -0.57 12.70 -1.64
C HIS A 58 -0.60 12.71 -0.11
N CYS A 59 -0.48 11.55 0.53
CA CYS A 59 -0.39 11.45 2.00
C CYS A 59 0.80 12.22 2.57
N THR A 60 1.99 12.05 1.99
CA THR A 60 3.19 12.74 2.47
C THR A 60 3.16 14.24 2.20
N THR A 61 2.55 14.67 1.08
CA THR A 61 2.52 16.09 0.68
C THR A 61 1.50 16.88 1.49
N ASN A 62 0.33 16.29 1.75
CA ASN A 62 -0.77 16.95 2.45
C ASN A 62 -0.86 16.59 3.94
N TYR A 63 0.13 15.85 4.47
CA TYR A 63 0.12 15.33 5.84
C TYR A 63 -1.15 14.53 6.17
N GLU A 64 -1.68 13.83 5.16
CA GLU A 64 -2.85 12.99 5.31
C GLU A 64 -2.50 11.65 5.96
N LYS A 65 -3.54 11.00 6.47
CA LYS A 65 -3.42 9.73 7.17
C LYS A 65 -3.84 8.60 6.26
N VAL A 66 -3.06 7.54 6.27
CA VAL A 66 -3.38 6.27 5.61
C VAL A 66 -3.94 5.28 6.63
N ASP A 67 -4.91 4.50 6.22
CA ASP A 67 -5.36 3.29 6.93
C ASP A 67 -4.88 2.07 6.15
N VAL A 68 -4.03 1.27 6.79
CA VAL A 68 -3.47 0.05 6.22
C VAL A 68 -3.92 -1.12 7.08
N SER A 69 -4.64 -2.06 6.47
CA SER A 69 -5.11 -3.27 7.13
C SER A 69 -4.69 -4.49 6.33
N ILE A 70 -3.86 -5.34 6.93
CA ILE A 70 -3.36 -6.58 6.33
C ILE A 70 -4.20 -7.74 6.87
N PHE A 71 -4.88 -8.45 5.98
CA PHE A 71 -5.71 -9.62 6.29
C PHE A 71 -4.99 -10.88 5.81
N GLU A 72 -4.14 -11.44 6.68
CA GLU A 72 -3.30 -12.59 6.36
C GLU A 72 -4.12 -13.83 5.97
N ASP A 73 -5.22 -14.11 6.69
CA ASP A 73 -6.10 -15.25 6.41
C ASP A 73 -6.79 -15.21 5.04
N ARG A 74 -6.87 -14.01 4.45
CA ARG A 74 -7.58 -13.77 3.17
C ARG A 74 -6.65 -13.34 2.05
N PHE A 75 -5.34 -13.23 2.30
CA PHE A 75 -4.36 -12.72 1.36
C PHE A 75 -4.78 -11.38 0.73
N TYR A 76 -5.27 -10.46 1.55
CA TYR A 76 -5.64 -9.12 1.12
C TYR A 76 -4.99 -8.04 1.98
N VAL A 77 -4.64 -6.94 1.33
CA VAL A 77 -4.22 -5.70 1.98
C VAL A 77 -5.20 -4.61 1.57
N ASN A 78 -5.86 -4.00 2.55
CA ASN A 78 -6.66 -2.80 2.33
C ASN A 78 -5.80 -1.57 2.60
N ILE A 79 -5.85 -0.63 1.66
CA ILE A 79 -5.19 0.66 1.78
C ILE A 79 -6.25 1.71 1.51
N ASN A 80 -6.48 2.56 2.50
CA ASN A 80 -7.44 3.64 2.41
C ASN A 80 -6.77 4.99 2.72
N VAL A 81 -6.88 5.90 1.76
CA VAL A 81 -6.48 7.30 1.83
C VAL A 81 -7.75 8.10 1.56
N THR A 82 -8.07 9.03 2.46
CA THR A 82 -9.32 9.79 2.37
C THR A 82 -9.37 10.57 1.05
N ASP A 83 -10.51 10.55 0.38
CA ASP A 83 -10.76 11.22 -0.91
C ASP A 83 -9.83 10.82 -2.08
N PHE A 84 -9.04 9.75 -1.92
CA PHE A 84 -8.06 9.33 -2.94
C PHE A 84 -8.22 7.86 -3.34
N ILE A 85 -7.97 6.92 -2.42
CA ILE A 85 -8.14 5.48 -2.66
C ILE A 85 -8.85 4.81 -1.49
N ASN A 86 -9.75 3.89 -1.79
CA ASN A 86 -10.29 2.95 -0.82
C ASN A 86 -10.33 1.57 -1.49
N THR A 87 -9.16 0.94 -1.56
CA THR A 87 -8.95 -0.20 -2.45
C THR A 87 -8.40 -1.39 -1.69
N ARG A 88 -8.81 -2.57 -2.17
CA ARG A 88 -8.34 -3.86 -1.70
C ARG A 88 -7.39 -4.44 -2.74
N PHE A 89 -6.18 -4.74 -2.33
CA PHE A 89 -5.19 -5.41 -3.15
C PHE A 89 -5.01 -6.86 -2.69
N THR A 90 -4.79 -7.76 -3.63
CA THR A 90 -4.33 -9.11 -3.33
C THR A 90 -2.88 -9.05 -2.85
N GLY A 91 -2.60 -9.55 -1.65
CA GLY A 91 -1.29 -9.39 -1.03
C GLY A 91 -1.14 -10.03 0.33
N ARG A 92 0.09 -10.06 0.84
CA ARG A 92 0.42 -10.65 2.14
C ARG A 92 1.48 -9.83 2.84
N LYS A 93 1.58 -9.98 4.15
CA LYS A 93 2.67 -9.39 4.94
C LYS A 93 4.03 -9.91 4.45
N ALA A 94 5.02 -9.01 4.43
CA ALA A 94 6.40 -9.30 4.10
C ALA A 94 7.18 -9.81 5.33
#